data_AF-A0A0C3EVE4-F1
#
_entry.id   AF-A0A0C3EVE4-F1
#
_cell.length_a   1.000
_cell.length_b   1.000
_cell.length_c   1.000
_cell.angle_alpha   90.00
_cell.angle_beta   90.00
_cell.angle_gamma   90.00
#
_symmetry.space_group_name_H-M   'P 1'
#
loop_
_entity.id
_entity.type
_entity.pdbx_description
1 polymer ?
#
loop_
_entity_poly.entity_id
_entity_poly.type
_entity_poly.pdbx_seq_one_letter_code
_entity_poly.pdbx_strand_id
1 'polypeptide(L)'
;MNRVAQLADQEKKNLNLVEQNRALADSLADELKKSDLGSSKKPTPTATLDLDGRLKEMMGLIQGLRENLGKESSAREELHRQLVEETGAREKLRRQLTKERAEHREDVEALRQVTLLITPLHLRVLLDKTRQKILNHIKCDTWEDLRQDKSIYNLTEHVYTHLADTEHPPSRGAVQFLCSYNNVRCSGNSVAHTAKLEEVKAAATTKQLESTERRWLEQLYMFTYGEMDF
;
A
#
# COMPACT_ATOMS: atom_id res chain seq x y z
N MET A 1 -13.04 12.99 -15.68
CA MET A 1 -12.77 14.27 -16.37
C MET A 1 -11.81 15.09 -15.53
N ASN A 2 -10.81 15.73 -16.14
CA ASN A 2 -9.70 16.37 -15.43
C ASN A 2 -10.11 17.75 -14.89
N ARG A 3 -10.12 17.92 -13.56
CA ARG A 3 -10.51 19.17 -12.86
C ARG A 3 -9.67 20.38 -13.29
N VAL A 4 -8.44 20.14 -13.75
CA VAL A 4 -7.55 21.17 -14.31
C VAL A 4 -8.07 21.70 -15.64
N ALA A 5 -8.63 20.84 -16.49
CA ALA A 5 -9.21 21.26 -17.78
C ALA A 5 -10.47 22.11 -17.58
N GLN A 6 -11.30 21.78 -16.58
CA GLN A 6 -12.51 22.57 -16.26
C GLN A 6 -12.16 23.97 -15.74
N LEU A 7 -11.12 24.11 -14.91
CA LEU A 7 -10.67 25.42 -14.42
C LEU A 7 -10.08 26.28 -15.54
N ALA A 8 -9.31 25.69 -16.46
CA ALA A 8 -8.77 26.39 -17.62
C ALA A 8 -9.87 26.91 -18.57
N ASP A 9 -10.91 26.10 -18.82
CA ASP A 9 -12.06 26.53 -19.63
C ASP A 9 -12.86 27.64 -18.95
N GLN A 10 -12.97 27.62 -17.63
CA GLN A 10 -13.66 28.65 -16.86
C GLN A 10 -12.88 29.97 -16.83
N GLU A 11 -11.56 29.91 -16.69
CA GLU A 11 -10.68 31.09 -16.75
C GLU A 11 -10.73 31.77 -18.13
N LYS A 12 -10.75 30.97 -19.21
CA LYS A 12 -10.92 31.48 -20.57
C LYS A 12 -12.25 32.21 -20.78
N LYS A 13 -13.34 31.69 -20.21
CA LYS A 13 -14.66 32.36 -20.26
C LYS A 13 -14.66 33.67 -19.48
N ASN A 14 -14.01 33.71 -18.31
CA ASN A 14 -13.91 34.92 -17.49
C ASN A 14 -13.10 36.01 -18.20
N LEU A 15 -12.00 35.66 -18.86
CA LEU A 15 -11.22 36.62 -19.65
C LEU A 15 -12.05 37.27 -20.77
N ASN A 16 -12.83 36.47 -21.48
CA ASN A 16 -13.67 36.94 -22.58
C ASN A 16 -14.76 37.90 -22.10
N LEU A 17 -15.34 37.65 -20.92
CA LEU A 17 -16.30 38.56 -20.28
C LEU A 17 -15.66 39.89 -19.88
N VAL A 18 -14.42 39.89 -19.41
CA VAL A 18 -13.69 41.11 -19.06
C VAL A 18 -13.42 41.96 -20.31
N GLU A 19 -13.04 41.34 -21.42
CA GLU A 19 -12.84 42.04 -22.70
C GLU A 19 -14.14 42.65 -23.24
N GLN A 20 -15.26 41.91 -23.19
CA GLN A 20 -16.58 42.43 -23.57
C GLN A 20 -17.00 43.61 -22.71
N ASN A 21 -16.81 43.52 -21.39
CA ASN A 21 -17.14 44.62 -20.48
C ASN A 21 -16.28 45.86 -20.71
N ARG A 22 -14.99 45.68 -21.06
CA ARG A 22 -14.12 46.80 -21.45
C ARG A 22 -14.61 47.45 -22.75
N ALA A 23 -14.95 46.66 -23.77
CA ALA A 23 -15.45 47.19 -25.04
C ALA A 23 -16.78 47.97 -24.87
N LEU A 24 -17.67 47.50 -24.00
CA LEU A 24 -18.91 48.22 -23.67
C LEU A 24 -18.62 49.54 -22.93
N ALA A 25 -17.65 49.54 -22.00
CA ALA A 25 -17.25 50.76 -21.29
C ALA A 25 -16.63 51.80 -22.25
N ASP A 26 -15.80 51.36 -23.20
CA ASP A 26 -15.20 52.24 -24.20
C ASP A 26 -16.26 52.81 -25.15
N SER A 27 -17.25 52.00 -25.57
CA SER A 27 -18.38 52.48 -26.39
C SER A 27 -19.24 53.51 -25.66
N LEU A 28 -19.50 53.32 -24.37
CA LEU A 28 -20.23 54.28 -23.53
C LEU A 28 -19.45 55.60 -23.36
N ALA A 29 -18.12 55.52 -23.21
CA ALA A 29 -17.27 56.69 -23.12
C ALA A 29 -17.24 57.50 -24.44
N ASP A 30 -17.26 56.82 -25.59
CA ASP A 30 -17.34 57.46 -26.90
C ASP A 30 -18.71 58.09 -27.18
N GLU A 31 -19.80 57.49 -26.73
CA GLU A 31 -21.13 58.10 -26.81
C GLU A 31 -21.23 59.36 -25.95
N LEU A 32 -20.66 59.35 -24.73
CA LEU A 32 -20.58 60.52 -23.86
C LEU A 32 -19.77 61.67 -24.48
N LYS A 33 -18.66 61.36 -25.16
CA LYS A 33 -17.87 62.38 -25.89
C LYS A 33 -18.62 62.96 -27.09
N LYS A 34 -19.44 62.18 -27.78
CA LYS A 34 -20.27 62.67 -28.90
C LYS A 34 -21.40 63.58 -28.43
N SER A 35 -21.92 63.39 -27.21
CA SER A 35 -22.96 64.28 -26.65
C SER A 35 -22.45 65.66 -26.23
N ASP A 36 -21.14 65.86 -26.05
CA ASP A 36 -20.56 67.09 -25.50
C ASP A 36 -20.18 68.17 -26.55
N LEU A 37 -20.41 67.91 -27.85
CA LEU A 37 -20.04 68.81 -28.96
C LEU A 37 -21.23 69.40 -29.74
N GLY A 38 -22.46 69.31 -29.23
CA GLY A 38 -23.66 69.81 -29.91
C GLY A 38 -24.45 70.85 -29.11
N SER A 39 -24.03 72.12 -29.12
CA SER A 39 -24.86 73.23 -28.64
C SER A 39 -25.67 73.89 -29.78
N SER A 40 -26.92 74.24 -29.45
CA SER A 40 -27.82 75.23 -30.06
C SER A 40 -28.94 74.73 -30.98
N LYS A 41 -30.07 74.37 -30.36
CA LYS A 41 -31.41 74.82 -30.80
C LYS A 41 -32.38 74.94 -29.61
N LYS A 42 -33.20 76.00 -29.68
CA LYS A 42 -34.16 76.55 -28.70
C LYS A 42 -35.13 75.54 -28.04
N PRO A 43 -35.70 75.89 -26.87
CA PRO A 43 -36.45 74.97 -26.01
C PRO A 43 -37.86 74.74 -26.54
N THR A 44 -38.25 73.47 -26.64
CA THR A 44 -39.64 73.05 -26.87
C THR A 44 -40.08 72.26 -25.64
N PRO A 45 -41.21 72.59 -25.00
CA PRO A 45 -41.54 72.07 -23.67
C PRO A 45 -42.29 70.74 -23.77
N THR A 46 -41.59 69.62 -23.97
CA THR A 46 -42.21 68.29 -23.79
C THR A 46 -41.15 67.21 -23.55
N ALA A 47 -40.55 67.21 -22.36
CA ALA A 47 -39.70 66.10 -21.90
C ALA A 47 -39.86 65.82 -20.40
N THR A 48 -41.04 66.09 -19.85
CA THR A 48 -41.53 65.41 -18.64
C THR A 48 -42.13 64.04 -18.99
N LEU A 49 -41.64 63.41 -20.07
CA LEU A 49 -41.98 62.05 -20.45
C LEU A 49 -41.02 61.10 -19.71
N ASP A 50 -41.58 60.57 -18.63
CA ASP A 50 -41.30 59.25 -18.09
C ASP A 50 -39.97 59.02 -17.36
N LEU A 51 -39.48 60.04 -16.64
CA LEU A 51 -38.48 59.85 -15.58
C LEU A 51 -38.98 58.85 -14.51
N ASP A 52 -40.29 58.82 -14.25
CA ASP A 52 -40.92 57.92 -13.29
C ASP A 52 -40.91 56.46 -13.80
N GLY A 53 -41.23 56.21 -15.07
CA GLY A 53 -41.11 54.89 -15.70
C GLY A 53 -39.66 54.38 -15.72
N ARG A 54 -38.69 55.23 -16.10
CA ARG A 54 -37.26 54.86 -16.06
C ARG A 54 -36.76 54.58 -14.63
N LEU A 55 -37.21 55.36 -13.65
CA LEU A 55 -36.89 55.11 -12.24
C LEU A 55 -37.50 53.78 -11.77
N LYS A 56 -38.72 53.47 -12.18
CA LYS A 56 -39.41 52.22 -11.86
C LYS A 56 -38.73 51.00 -12.50
N GLU A 57 -38.30 51.10 -13.76
CA GLU A 57 -37.50 50.06 -14.42
C GLU A 57 -36.16 49.85 -13.70
N MET A 58 -35.46 50.93 -13.36
CA MET A 58 -34.19 50.86 -12.65
C MET A 58 -34.35 50.26 -11.24
N MET A 59 -35.42 50.58 -10.51
CA MET A 59 -35.73 49.94 -9.23
C MET A 59 -36.03 48.44 -9.41
N GLY A 60 -36.75 48.06 -10.47
CA GLY A 60 -37.01 46.66 -10.81
C GLY A 60 -35.71 45.89 -11.11
N LEU A 61 -34.79 46.50 -11.84
CA LEU A 61 -33.46 45.93 -12.11
C LEU A 61 -32.63 45.81 -10.83
N ILE A 62 -32.60 46.83 -9.97
CA ILE A 62 -31.90 46.78 -8.68
C ILE A 62 -32.47 45.66 -7.80
N GLN A 63 -33.80 45.50 -7.78
CA GLN A 63 -34.46 44.44 -7.02
C GLN A 63 -34.09 43.06 -7.57
N GLY A 64 -34.15 42.87 -8.89
CA GLY A 64 -33.73 41.62 -9.54
C GLY A 64 -32.25 41.29 -9.32
N LEU A 65 -31.37 42.28 -9.34
CA LEU A 65 -29.95 42.12 -9.02
C LEU A 65 -29.73 41.72 -7.55
N ARG A 66 -30.48 42.32 -6.61
CA ARG A 66 -30.43 41.94 -5.19
C ARG A 66 -30.87 40.51 -4.96
N GLU A 67 -31.95 40.08 -5.61
CA GLU A 67 -32.45 38.71 -5.51
C GLU A 67 -31.46 37.70 -6.11
N ASN A 68 -30.86 38.03 -7.26
CA ASN A 68 -29.85 37.18 -7.89
C ASN A 68 -28.58 37.10 -7.04
N LEU A 69 -28.12 38.21 -6.47
CA LEU A 69 -26.97 38.23 -5.56
C LEU A 69 -27.23 37.39 -4.31
N GLY A 70 -28.45 37.44 -3.76
CA GLY A 70 -28.86 36.59 -2.64
C GLY A 70 -28.81 35.10 -2.98
N LYS A 71 -29.38 34.71 -4.12
CA LYS A 71 -29.33 33.32 -4.61
C LYS A 71 -27.90 32.83 -4.85
N GLU A 72 -27.06 33.67 -5.45
CA GLU A 72 -25.67 33.35 -5.71
C GLU A 72 -24.87 33.21 -4.42
N SER A 73 -25.11 34.07 -3.42
CA SER A 73 -24.49 33.96 -2.09
C SER A 73 -24.82 32.63 -1.42
N SER A 74 -26.10 32.25 -1.40
CA SER A 74 -26.52 30.97 -0.81
C SER A 74 -25.95 29.76 -1.56
N ALA A 75 -25.88 29.81 -2.89
CA ALA A 75 -25.27 28.76 -3.69
C ALA A 75 -23.76 28.62 -3.42
N ARG A 76 -23.05 29.75 -3.23
CA ARG A 76 -21.62 29.75 -2.86
C ARG A 76 -21.38 29.18 -1.46
N GLU A 77 -22.23 29.52 -0.50
CA GLU A 77 -22.15 28.97 0.86
C GLU A 77 -22.36 27.46 0.88
N GLU A 78 -23.34 26.96 0.11
CA GLU A 78 -23.59 25.52 0.00
C GLU A 78 -22.44 24.79 -0.71
N LEU A 79 -21.91 25.35 -1.80
CA LEU A 79 -20.72 24.80 -2.46
C LEU A 79 -19.51 24.76 -1.52
N HIS A 80 -19.33 25.81 -0.71
CA HIS A 80 -18.26 25.86 0.28
C HIS A 80 -18.43 24.79 1.35
N ARG A 81 -19.66 24.59 1.84
CA ARG A 81 -19.99 23.53 2.80
C ARG A 81 -19.67 22.15 2.24
N GLN A 82 -20.09 21.86 1.01
CA GLN A 82 -19.78 20.60 0.33
C GLN A 82 -18.28 20.39 0.15
N LEU A 83 -17.54 21.44 -0.23
CA LEU A 83 -16.09 21.36 -0.37
C LEU A 83 -15.40 21.04 0.96
N VAL A 84 -15.84 21.64 2.06
CA VAL A 84 -15.32 21.35 3.40
C VAL A 84 -15.61 19.90 3.81
N GLU A 85 -16.81 19.41 3.53
CA GLU A 85 -17.18 18.02 3.83
C GLU A 85 -16.36 17.02 3.00
N GLU A 86 -16.27 17.21 1.68
CA GLU A 86 -15.48 16.37 0.79
C GLU A 86 -13.99 16.37 1.16
N THR A 87 -13.44 17.54 1.51
CA THR A 87 -12.03 17.64 1.92
C THR A 87 -11.79 16.93 3.24
N GLY A 88 -12.72 17.02 4.20
CA GLY A 88 -12.68 16.27 5.45
C GLY A 88 -12.76 14.75 5.24
N ALA A 89 -13.68 14.29 4.40
CA ALA A 89 -13.84 12.88 4.05
C ALA A 89 -12.58 12.33 3.34
N ARG A 90 -12.02 13.11 2.39
CA ARG A 90 -10.81 12.75 1.66
C ARG A 90 -9.59 12.66 2.58
N GLU A 91 -9.47 13.56 3.54
CA GLU A 91 -8.38 13.53 4.53
C GLU A 91 -8.51 12.31 5.47
N LYS A 92 -9.73 11.96 5.90
CA LYS A 92 -9.98 10.75 6.69
C LYS A 92 -9.59 9.49 5.91
N LEU A 93 -10.00 9.38 4.64
CA LEU A 93 -9.64 8.26 3.78
C LEU A 93 -8.12 8.19 3.55
N ARG A 94 -7.46 9.34 3.36
CA ARG A 94 -6.01 9.41 3.21
C ARG A 94 -5.30 8.87 4.44
N ARG A 95 -5.75 9.24 5.65
CA ARG A 95 -5.20 8.74 6.92
C ARG A 95 -5.38 7.23 7.06
N GLN A 96 -6.57 6.72 6.75
CA GLN A 96 -6.84 5.27 6.74
C GLN A 96 -5.91 4.53 5.79
N LEU A 97 -5.78 5.02 4.55
CA LEU A 97 -4.89 4.40 3.56
C LEU A 97 -3.42 4.41 4.00
N THR A 98 -2.94 5.47 4.65
CA THR A 98 -1.57 5.47 5.21
C THR A 98 -1.40 4.48 6.36
N LYS A 99 -2.42 4.32 7.21
CA LYS A 99 -2.41 3.35 8.31
C LYS A 99 -2.38 1.92 7.76
N GLU A 100 -3.29 1.57 6.86
CA GLU A 100 -3.33 0.24 6.24
C GLU A 100 -2.04 -0.07 5.48
N ARG A 101 -1.44 0.92 4.79
CA ARG A 101 -0.13 0.73 4.14
C ARG A 101 1.01 0.50 5.13
N ALA A 102 0.93 1.03 6.35
CA ALA A 102 1.92 0.77 7.38
C ALA A 102 1.76 -0.65 7.92
N GLU A 103 0.54 -1.04 8.31
CA GLU A 103 0.22 -2.39 8.78
C GLU A 103 0.59 -3.45 7.74
N HIS A 104 0.22 -3.24 6.47
CA HIS A 104 0.57 -4.17 5.40
C HIS A 104 2.09 -4.31 5.20
N ARG A 105 2.88 -3.25 5.41
CA ARG A 105 4.35 -3.35 5.34
C ARG A 105 4.91 -4.17 6.48
N GLU A 106 4.35 -4.03 7.69
CA GLU A 106 4.75 -4.84 8.85
C GLU A 106 4.43 -6.32 8.62
N ASP A 107 3.24 -6.64 8.11
CA ASP A 107 2.84 -8.02 7.78
C ASP A 107 3.75 -8.66 6.71
N VAL A 108 4.06 -7.91 5.64
CA VAL A 108 4.96 -8.40 4.58
C VAL A 108 6.36 -8.66 5.14
N GLU A 109 6.86 -7.81 6.04
CA GLU A 109 8.16 -8.02 6.66
C GLU A 109 8.13 -9.24 7.60
N ALA A 110 7.08 -9.40 8.41
CA ALA A 110 6.91 -10.59 9.24
C ALA A 110 6.88 -11.89 8.40
N LEU A 111 6.16 -11.90 7.27
CA LEU A 111 6.14 -13.03 6.35
C LEU A 111 7.51 -13.32 5.72
N ARG A 112 8.29 -12.27 5.40
CA ARG A 112 9.66 -12.43 4.92
C ARG A 112 10.54 -13.08 5.99
N GLN A 113 10.47 -12.62 7.23
CA GLN A 113 11.22 -13.21 8.34
C GLN A 113 10.86 -14.68 8.53
N VAL A 114 9.56 -15.01 8.54
CA VAL A 114 9.09 -16.41 8.60
C VAL A 114 9.65 -17.23 7.44
N THR A 115 9.65 -16.69 6.22
CA THR A 115 10.18 -17.40 5.04
C THR A 115 11.69 -17.65 5.14
N LEU A 116 12.45 -16.68 5.66
CA LEU A 116 13.90 -16.80 5.88
C LEU A 116 14.23 -17.87 6.92
N LEU A 117 13.37 -18.09 7.92
CA LEU A 117 13.53 -19.13 8.94
C LEU A 117 13.05 -20.49 8.44
N ILE A 118 11.88 -20.55 7.79
CA ILE A 118 11.26 -21.83 7.41
C ILE A 118 11.97 -22.49 6.23
N THR A 119 12.40 -21.73 5.22
CA THR A 119 12.95 -22.31 3.99
C THR A 119 14.19 -23.17 4.25
N PRO A 120 15.21 -22.69 5.01
CA PRO A 120 16.36 -23.52 5.37
C PRO A 120 15.98 -24.79 6.15
N LEU A 121 14.97 -24.70 7.03
CA LEU A 121 14.46 -25.86 7.79
C LEU A 121 13.78 -26.87 6.88
N HIS A 122 12.91 -26.45 5.96
CA HIS A 122 12.26 -27.35 5.00
C HIS A 122 13.26 -28.03 4.06
N LEU A 123 14.24 -27.28 3.55
CA LEU A 123 15.31 -27.85 2.74
C LEU A 123 16.15 -28.84 3.55
N ARG A 124 16.41 -28.56 4.84
CA ARG A 124 17.09 -29.49 5.73
C ARG A 124 16.30 -30.78 5.93
N VAL A 125 15.00 -30.68 6.20
CA VAL A 125 14.09 -31.82 6.34
C VAL A 125 14.06 -32.67 5.06
N LEU A 126 14.07 -32.05 3.88
CA LEU A 126 14.17 -32.78 2.61
C LEU A 126 15.45 -33.61 2.54
N LEU A 127 16.60 -33.04 2.91
CA LEU A 127 17.87 -33.78 2.92
C LEU A 127 17.83 -34.93 3.94
N ASP A 128 17.31 -34.70 5.14
CA ASP A 128 17.24 -35.74 6.18
C ASP A 128 16.26 -36.87 5.81
N LYS A 129 15.09 -36.55 5.23
CA LYS A 129 14.17 -37.54 4.67
C LYS A 129 14.79 -38.33 3.52
N THR A 130 15.57 -37.66 2.66
CA THR A 130 16.28 -38.34 1.56
C THR A 130 17.31 -39.31 2.11
N ARG A 131 18.10 -38.90 3.11
CA ARG A 131 19.05 -39.79 3.80
C ARG A 131 18.34 -40.99 4.42
N GLN A 132 17.22 -40.78 5.12
CA GLN A 132 16.45 -41.88 5.70
C GLN A 132 15.96 -42.86 4.64
N LYS A 133 15.44 -42.35 3.51
CA LYS A 133 14.99 -43.22 2.40
C LYS A 133 16.14 -44.06 1.83
N ILE A 134 17.33 -43.47 1.71
CA ILE A 134 18.54 -44.18 1.26
C ILE A 134 18.97 -45.23 2.28
N LEU A 135 18.99 -44.90 3.59
CA LEU A 135 19.30 -45.85 4.65
C LEU A 135 18.37 -47.07 4.64
N ASN A 136 17.07 -46.83 4.49
CA ASN A 136 16.08 -47.89 4.36
C ASN A 136 16.32 -48.76 3.12
N HIS A 137 16.76 -48.16 2.00
CA HIS A 137 17.05 -48.88 0.76
C HIS A 137 18.32 -49.74 0.87
N ILE A 138 19.39 -49.18 1.46
CA ILE A 138 20.68 -49.85 1.66
C ILE A 138 20.65 -50.81 2.87
N LYS A 139 19.60 -50.75 3.69
CA LYS A 139 19.44 -51.51 4.94
C LYS A 139 20.55 -51.23 5.94
N CYS A 140 20.79 -49.96 6.20
CA CYS A 140 21.74 -49.47 7.20
C CYS A 140 20.99 -48.65 8.27
N ASP A 141 21.43 -48.73 9.52
CA ASP A 141 20.71 -48.14 10.65
C ASP A 141 20.88 -46.61 10.71
N THR A 142 22.11 -46.11 10.58
CA THR A 142 22.41 -44.68 10.67
C THR A 142 23.27 -44.18 9.51
N TRP A 143 23.25 -42.86 9.27
CA TRP A 143 24.07 -42.25 8.22
C TRP A 143 25.56 -42.30 8.58
N GLU A 144 25.87 -42.23 9.86
CA GLU A 144 27.19 -42.38 10.44
C GLU A 144 27.74 -43.80 10.21
N ASP A 145 26.91 -44.82 10.39
CA ASP A 145 27.27 -46.22 10.11
C ASP A 145 27.45 -46.51 8.62
N LEU A 146 26.70 -45.82 7.76
CA LEU A 146 26.88 -45.91 6.31
C LEU A 146 28.20 -45.24 5.89
N ARG A 147 28.47 -44.06 6.48
CA ARG A 147 29.67 -43.26 6.20
C ARG A 147 30.94 -43.94 6.68
N GLN A 148 31.01 -44.37 7.94
CA GLN A 148 32.23 -44.90 8.57
C GLN A 148 33.42 -43.97 8.26
N ASP A 149 34.54 -44.55 7.81
CA ASP A 149 35.75 -43.84 7.40
C ASP A 149 35.78 -43.50 5.90
N LYS A 150 34.65 -43.63 5.18
CA LYS A 150 34.60 -43.33 3.75
C LYS A 150 34.77 -41.83 3.54
N SER A 151 35.65 -41.47 2.62
CA SER A 151 35.72 -40.10 2.09
C SER A 151 34.37 -39.73 1.44
N ILE A 152 34.08 -38.43 1.32
CA ILE A 152 32.85 -37.95 0.68
C ILE A 152 32.71 -38.54 -0.73
N TYR A 153 33.82 -38.63 -1.47
CA TYR A 153 33.86 -39.24 -2.80
C TYR A 153 33.46 -40.72 -2.76
N ASN A 154 34.09 -41.52 -1.89
CA ASN A 154 33.81 -42.95 -1.79
C ASN A 154 32.38 -43.23 -1.31
N LEU A 155 31.88 -42.43 -0.36
CA LEU A 155 30.48 -42.51 0.08
C LEU A 155 29.51 -42.17 -1.07
N THR A 156 29.83 -41.15 -1.85
CA THR A 156 29.02 -40.74 -3.01
C THR A 156 28.92 -41.87 -4.03
N GLU A 157 30.04 -42.47 -4.42
CA GLU A 157 30.04 -43.58 -5.36
C GLU A 157 29.27 -44.77 -4.80
N HIS A 158 29.51 -45.13 -3.54
CA HIS A 158 28.82 -46.24 -2.88
C HIS A 158 27.29 -46.06 -2.90
N VAL A 159 26.80 -44.88 -2.51
CA VAL A 159 25.37 -44.57 -2.51
C VAL A 159 24.83 -44.51 -3.94
N TYR A 160 25.54 -43.87 -4.87
CA TYR A 160 25.11 -43.73 -6.26
C TYR A 160 24.94 -45.09 -6.93
N THR A 161 25.89 -46.01 -6.74
CA THR A 161 25.80 -47.38 -7.27
C THR A 161 24.62 -48.15 -6.69
N HIS A 162 24.33 -48.04 -5.38
CA HIS A 162 23.19 -48.73 -4.77
C HIS A 162 21.83 -48.18 -5.21
N LEU A 163 21.77 -46.92 -5.65
CA LEU A 163 20.53 -46.31 -6.09
C LEU A 163 20.27 -46.49 -7.60
N ALA A 164 21.20 -47.07 -8.35
CA ALA A 164 21.13 -47.18 -9.81
C ALA A 164 19.86 -47.90 -10.30
N ASP A 165 19.36 -48.87 -9.52
CA ASP A 165 18.21 -49.70 -9.86
C ASP A 165 16.87 -49.15 -9.31
N THR A 166 16.88 -47.96 -8.72
CA THR A 166 15.65 -47.33 -8.24
C THR A 166 14.83 -46.74 -9.39
N GLU A 167 13.51 -46.60 -9.20
CA GLU A 167 12.60 -46.06 -10.23
C GLU A 167 12.97 -44.65 -10.70
N HIS A 168 13.52 -43.84 -9.79
CA HIS A 168 13.95 -42.46 -10.04
C HIS A 168 15.31 -42.20 -9.38
N PRO A 169 16.41 -42.67 -9.99
CA PRO A 169 17.73 -42.55 -9.39
C PRO A 169 18.17 -41.09 -9.37
N PRO A 170 18.63 -40.56 -8.22
CA PRO A 170 19.19 -39.22 -8.17
C PRO A 170 20.47 -39.13 -8.99
N SER A 171 20.74 -37.96 -9.57
CA SER A 171 22.01 -37.74 -10.28
C SER A 171 23.20 -37.86 -9.33
N ARG A 172 24.37 -38.23 -9.87
CA ARG A 172 25.61 -38.33 -9.09
C ARG A 172 25.93 -37.04 -8.33
N GLY A 173 25.68 -35.88 -8.95
CA GLY A 173 25.86 -34.57 -8.31
C GLY A 173 24.91 -34.34 -7.14
N ALA A 174 23.66 -34.81 -7.22
CA ALA A 174 22.71 -34.73 -6.11
C ALA A 174 23.13 -35.64 -4.94
N VAL A 175 23.64 -36.84 -5.23
CA VAL A 175 24.19 -37.74 -4.21
C VAL A 175 25.43 -37.12 -3.54
N GLN A 176 26.33 -36.52 -4.33
CA GLN A 176 27.51 -35.83 -3.79
C GLN A 176 27.11 -34.66 -2.89
N PHE A 177 26.14 -33.86 -3.32
CA PHE A 177 25.59 -32.76 -2.53
C PHE A 177 25.02 -33.28 -1.20
N LEU A 178 24.28 -34.39 -1.21
CA LEU A 178 23.73 -35.02 -0.01
C LEU A 178 24.80 -35.55 0.95
N CYS A 179 25.88 -36.14 0.41
CA CYS A 179 26.97 -36.74 1.18
C CYS A 179 27.95 -35.71 1.77
N SER A 180 28.04 -34.53 1.15
CA SER A 180 28.91 -33.45 1.59
C SER A 180 28.33 -32.65 2.76
N TYR A 181 29.21 -31.95 3.49
CA TYR A 181 28.80 -30.89 4.41
C TYR A 181 28.44 -29.66 3.57
N ASN A 182 27.15 -29.36 3.45
CA ASN A 182 26.65 -28.34 2.54
C ASN A 182 25.99 -27.16 3.28
N ASN A 183 25.89 -26.03 2.57
CA ASN A 183 25.36 -24.79 3.11
C ASN A 183 23.90 -24.90 3.57
N VAL A 184 23.11 -25.80 2.99
CA VAL A 184 21.72 -26.05 3.41
C VAL A 184 21.68 -26.66 4.81
N ARG A 185 22.56 -27.63 5.11
CA ARG A 185 22.68 -28.20 6.45
C ARG A 185 23.18 -27.16 7.46
N CYS A 186 24.18 -26.35 7.09
CA CYS A 186 24.69 -25.27 7.95
C CYS A 186 23.63 -24.21 8.23
N SER A 187 22.90 -23.77 7.20
CA SER A 187 21.87 -22.74 7.32
C SER A 187 20.67 -23.24 8.12
N GLY A 188 20.21 -24.47 7.91
CA GLY A 188 19.16 -25.07 8.72
C GLY A 188 19.56 -25.19 10.20
N ASN A 189 20.79 -25.62 10.48
CA ASN A 189 21.31 -25.66 11.86
C ASN A 189 21.43 -24.25 12.45
N SER A 190 21.95 -23.28 11.69
CA SER A 190 22.04 -21.88 12.13
C SER A 190 20.68 -21.35 12.51
N VAL A 191 19.66 -21.53 11.67
CA VAL A 191 18.29 -21.08 11.95
C VAL A 191 17.73 -21.76 13.21
N ALA A 192 17.93 -23.07 13.35
CA ALA A 192 17.48 -23.81 14.53
C ALA A 192 18.15 -23.32 15.83
N HIS A 193 19.40 -22.84 15.77
CA HIS A 193 20.15 -22.34 16.91
C HIS A 193 20.03 -20.82 17.13
N THR A 194 19.44 -20.06 16.20
CA THR A 194 19.20 -18.62 16.35
C THR A 194 17.85 -18.28 17.00
N ALA A 195 17.05 -19.28 17.34
CA ALA A 195 15.76 -19.05 18.02
C ALA A 195 15.99 -18.31 19.35
N LYS A 196 15.25 -17.23 19.55
CA LYS A 196 15.34 -16.45 20.80
C LYS A 196 14.68 -17.21 21.94
N LEU A 197 15.10 -16.92 23.17
CA LEU A 197 14.56 -17.56 24.38
C LEU A 197 13.02 -17.50 24.44
N GLU A 198 12.47 -16.33 24.11
CA GLU A 198 11.03 -16.05 24.14
C GLU A 198 10.29 -16.87 23.07
N GLU A 199 10.90 -17.08 21.91
CA GLU A 199 10.33 -17.89 20.82
C GLU A 199 10.30 -19.38 21.20
N VAL A 200 11.37 -19.87 21.85
CA VAL A 200 11.46 -21.25 22.35
C VAL A 200 10.42 -21.49 23.44
N LYS A 201 10.27 -20.55 24.38
CA LYS A 201 9.24 -20.59 25.43
C LYS A 201 7.83 -20.58 24.84
N ALA A 202 7.56 -19.67 23.91
CA ALA A 202 6.28 -19.58 23.23
C ALA A 202 5.93 -20.87 22.47
N ALA A 203 6.90 -21.46 21.75
CA ALA A 203 6.69 -22.71 21.02
C ALA A 203 6.35 -23.88 21.93
N ALA A 204 7.03 -23.99 23.08
CA ALA A 204 6.80 -25.08 24.02
C ALA A 204 5.49 -24.93 24.82
N THR A 205 5.04 -23.70 25.06
CA THR A 205 3.79 -23.43 25.79
C THR A 205 2.55 -23.52 24.90
N THR A 206 2.61 -22.99 23.67
CA THR A 206 1.45 -22.85 22.76
C THR A 206 1.13 -24.12 21.97
N LYS A 207 2.11 -25.01 21.75
CA LYS A 207 1.88 -26.25 21.01
C LYS A 207 1.05 -27.23 21.84
N GLN A 208 0.02 -27.81 21.23
CA GLN A 208 -0.69 -28.94 21.84
C GLN A 208 0.26 -30.15 21.87
N LEU A 209 0.58 -30.59 23.08
CA LEU A 209 1.51 -31.68 23.37
C LEU A 209 0.88 -32.60 24.39
N GLU A 210 1.27 -33.87 24.39
CA GLU A 210 0.88 -34.78 25.47
C GLU A 210 1.50 -34.32 26.80
N SER A 211 0.82 -34.62 27.91
CA SER A 211 1.25 -34.16 29.24
C SER A 211 2.69 -34.55 29.60
N THR A 212 3.12 -35.75 29.19
CA THR A 212 4.47 -36.26 29.42
C THR A 212 5.52 -35.52 28.58
N GLU A 213 5.23 -35.28 27.29
CA GLU A 213 6.12 -34.55 26.38
C GLU A 213 6.30 -33.10 26.84
N ARG A 214 5.22 -32.45 27.27
CA ARG A 214 5.25 -31.10 27.84
C ARG A 214 6.18 -31.02 29.05
N ARG A 215 6.03 -31.96 29.98
CA ARG A 215 6.89 -32.04 31.18
C ARG A 215 8.36 -32.25 30.83
N TRP A 216 8.68 -33.06 29.82
CA TRP A 216 10.06 -33.23 29.37
C TRP A 216 10.63 -31.96 28.75
N LEU A 217 9.85 -31.26 27.93
CA LEU A 217 10.29 -29.98 27.35
C LEU A 217 10.48 -28.90 28.40
N GLU A 218 9.61 -28.83 29.41
CA GLU A 218 9.78 -27.97 30.59
C GLU A 218 11.11 -28.26 31.31
N GLN A 219 11.40 -29.54 31.59
CA GLN A 219 12.65 -29.94 32.23
C GLN A 219 13.89 -29.58 31.39
N LEU A 220 13.83 -29.81 30.08
CA LEU A 220 14.91 -29.45 29.16
C LEU A 220 15.11 -27.94 29.07
N TYR A 221 14.02 -27.15 29.08
CA TYR A 221 14.09 -25.70 29.10
C TYR A 221 14.67 -25.16 30.41
N MET A 222 14.19 -25.66 31.56
CA MET A 222 14.75 -25.31 32.87
C MET A 222 16.24 -25.64 32.94
N PHE A 223 16.65 -26.81 32.43
CA PHE A 223 18.05 -27.20 32.37
C PHE A 223 18.89 -26.29 31.47
N THR A 224 18.34 -25.88 30.31
CA THR A 224 19.08 -25.10 29.30
C THR A 224 19.19 -23.62 29.66
N TYR A 225 18.13 -23.04 30.26
CA TYR A 225 18.02 -21.59 30.45
C TYR A 225 17.94 -21.15 31.92
N GLY A 226 17.76 -22.08 32.87
CA GLY A 226 17.77 -21.78 34.31
C GLY A 226 16.52 -21.04 34.83
N GLU A 227 15.49 -20.86 34.00
CA GLU A 227 14.22 -20.21 34.40
C GLU A 227 13.19 -21.25 34.85
N MET A 228 12.55 -21.03 36.01
CA MET A 228 11.48 -21.90 36.53
C MET A 228 10.09 -21.58 35.99
N ASP A 229 9.90 -20.39 35.39
CA ASP A 229 8.59 -19.94 34.95
C ASP A 229 8.33 -20.44 33.53
N PHE A 230 7.56 -21.53 33.43
CA PHE A 230 7.01 -22.05 32.18
C PHE A 230 5.53 -21.71 32.03
#